data_AF-A0A6A6GD02-F1
#
_entry.id   AF-A0A6A6GD02-F1
#
_cell.length_a   1.000
_cell.length_b   1.000
_cell.length_c   1.000
_cell.angle_alpha   90.00
_cell.angle_beta   90.00
_cell.angle_gamma   90.00
#
_symmetry.space_group_name_H-M   'P 1'
#
loop_
_entity.id
_entity.type
_entity.pdbx_description
1 polymer ?
#
loop_
_entity_poly.entity_id
_entity_poly.type
_entity_poly.pdbx_seq_one_letter_code
_entity_poly.pdbx_strand_id
1 'polypeptide(L)'
;VFWNRRETELVAVVYLGKGLCGWPDTVHGGLLATLMGEKLGVAAELFRTEVIPSAKLREGGTRNGEGEDWRELKELEIQYRKPTYAGQFYVVRA
;
A
#
# COMPACT_ATOMS: atom_id res chain seq x y z
N VAL A 1 -1.38 10.58 -4.68
CA VAL A 1 -0.32 9.57 -4.46
C VAL A 1 0.90 10.06 -5.22
N PHE A 2 2.05 10.03 -4.58
CA PHE A 2 3.32 10.53 -5.11
C PHE A 2 4.38 9.46 -4.89
N TRP A 3 5.30 9.30 -5.84
CA TRP A 3 6.37 8.32 -5.76
C TRP A 3 7.71 9.01 -5.94
N ASN A 4 8.60 8.79 -4.98
CA ASN A 4 9.98 9.26 -5.03
C ASN A 4 10.89 8.12 -5.46
N ARG A 5 11.35 8.17 -6.71
CA ARG A 5 12.23 7.17 -7.31
C ARG A 5 13.58 7.03 -6.62
N ARG A 6 14.10 8.12 -6.03
CA ARG A 6 15.44 8.14 -5.44
C ARG A 6 15.45 7.47 -4.06
N GLU A 7 14.45 7.80 -3.25
CA GLU A 7 14.30 7.27 -1.89
C GLU A 7 13.45 6.00 -1.85
N THR A 8 12.90 5.58 -3.00
CA THR A 8 11.99 4.43 -3.13
C THR A 8 10.81 4.51 -2.16
N GLU A 9 10.22 5.71 -2.08
CA GLU A 9 9.17 6.04 -1.09
C GLU A 9 7.89 6.50 -1.79
N LEU A 10 6.76 5.90 -1.40
CA LEU A 10 5.42 6.32 -1.78
C LEU A 10 4.81 7.19 -0.68
N VAL A 11 4.37 8.39 -1.06
CA VAL A 11 3.64 9.31 -0.17
C VAL A 11 2.22 9.52 -0.70
N ALA A 12 1.21 9.17 0.09
CA ALA A 12 -0.19 9.39 -0.24
C ALA A 12 -0.85 10.30 0.81
N VAL A 13 -1.43 11.40 0.34
CA VAL A 13 -2.29 12.28 1.16
C VAL A 13 -3.74 11.85 0.92
N VAL A 14 -4.42 11.46 2.00
CA VAL A 14 -5.75 10.84 1.95
C VAL A 14 -6.69 11.57 2.91
N TYR A 15 -7.84 11.99 2.41
CA TYR A 15 -8.91 12.52 3.26
C TYR A 15 -9.81 11.39 3.75
N LEU A 16 -9.98 11.27 5.06
CA LEU A 16 -10.85 10.24 5.65
C LEU A 16 -12.15 10.87 6.13
N GLY A 17 -13.24 10.63 5.40
CA GLY A 17 -14.56 11.18 5.70
C GLY A 17 -15.33 10.41 6.78
N LYS A 18 -16.39 11.02 7.32
CA LYS A 18 -17.21 10.42 8.40
C LYS A 18 -17.95 9.13 7.99
N GLY A 19 -18.22 8.94 6.71
CA GLY A 19 -18.84 7.70 6.21
C GLY A 19 -17.95 6.45 6.33
N LEU A 20 -16.69 6.64 6.74
CA LEU A 20 -15.70 5.58 6.89
C LEU A 20 -15.47 5.21 8.37
N CYS A 21 -16.27 5.76 9.29
CA CYS A 21 -16.16 5.51 10.72
C CYS A 21 -16.71 4.14 11.12
N GLY A 22 -16.00 3.45 12.02
CA GLY A 22 -16.49 2.23 12.69
C GLY A 22 -16.98 2.47 14.12
N TRP A 23 -16.56 3.58 14.73
CA TRP A 23 -16.93 4.06 16.07
C TRP A 23 -17.10 5.58 15.98
N PRO A 24 -17.88 6.26 16.86
CA PRO A 24 -18.06 7.71 16.83
C PRO A 24 -16.77 8.50 16.51
N ASP A 25 -16.81 9.20 15.38
CA ASP A 25 -15.73 9.99 14.76
C ASP A 25 -14.39 9.26 14.55
N THR A 26 -14.31 7.94 14.74
CA THR A 26 -13.11 7.11 14.56
C THR A 26 -13.23 6.23 13.32
N VAL A 27 -12.26 6.37 12.41
CA VAL A 27 -12.18 5.61 11.17
C VAL A 27 -12.10 4.11 11.45
N HIS A 28 -12.81 3.31 10.65
CA HIS A 28 -12.84 1.87 10.76
C HIS A 28 -11.43 1.27 10.58
N GLY A 29 -10.98 0.45 11.54
CA GLY A 29 -9.63 -0.15 11.50
C GLY A 29 -9.39 -0.95 10.22
N GLY A 30 -10.37 -1.76 9.79
CA GLY A 30 -10.29 -2.50 8.54
C GLY A 30 -10.14 -1.62 7.28
N LEU A 31 -10.68 -0.39 7.28
CA LEU A 31 -10.44 0.52 6.17
C LEU A 31 -9.00 1.01 6.16
N LEU A 32 -8.43 1.32 7.33
CA LEU A 32 -7.01 1.67 7.43
C LEU A 32 -6.15 0.51 6.95
N ALA A 33 -6.55 -0.73 7.23
CA ALA A 33 -5.88 -1.92 6.70
C ALA A 33 -5.92 -2.01 5.18
N THR A 34 -7.10 -1.84 4.58
CA THR A 34 -7.26 -1.80 3.12
C THR A 34 -6.41 -0.69 2.50
N LEU A 35 -6.42 0.50 3.09
CA LEU A 35 -5.64 1.63 2.61
C LEU A 35 -4.14 1.32 2.63
N MET A 36 -3.62 0.77 3.74
CA MET A 36 -2.20 0.41 3.85
C MET A 36 -1.82 -0.69 2.86
N GLY A 37 -2.61 -1.76 2.75
CA GLY A 37 -2.35 -2.85 1.81
C GLY A 37 -2.34 -2.39 0.36
N GLU A 38 -3.29 -1.54 -0.04
CA GLU A 38 -3.34 -0.96 -1.39
C GLU A 38 -2.09 -0.10 -1.67
N LYS A 39 -1.69 0.77 -0.73
CA LYS A 39 -0.54 1.66 -0.94
C LYS A 39 0.79 0.91 -0.95
N LEU A 40 0.94 -0.13 -0.11
CA LEU A 40 2.09 -1.03 -0.16
C LEU A 40 2.16 -1.78 -1.49
N GLY A 41 1.04 -2.29 -2.00
CA GLY A 41 0.98 -2.95 -3.31
C GLY A 41 1.38 -2.02 -4.46
N VAL A 42 0.90 -0.78 -4.45
CA VAL A 42 1.30 0.24 -5.44
C VAL A 42 2.79 0.57 -5.31
N ALA A 43 3.32 0.72 -4.10
CA ALA A 43 4.74 0.99 -3.88
C ALA A 43 5.61 -0.17 -4.40
N ALA A 44 5.22 -1.42 -4.14
CA ALA A 44 5.92 -2.60 -4.62
C ALA A 44 5.96 -2.68 -6.17
N GLU A 45 4.85 -2.38 -6.84
CA GLU A 45 4.80 -2.38 -8.30
C GLU A 45 5.62 -1.24 -8.92
N LEU A 46 5.59 -0.05 -8.31
CA LEU A 46 6.40 1.08 -8.75
C LEU A 46 7.90 0.83 -8.53
N PHE A 47 8.27 0.25 -7.40
CA PHE A 47 9.64 -0.19 -7.14
C PHE A 47 10.10 -1.18 -8.22
N ARG A 48 9.27 -2.17 -8.54
CA ARG A 48 9.58 -3.18 -9.56
C ARG A 48 9.75 -2.57 -10.95
N THR A 49 8.87 -1.69 -11.36
CA THR A 49 8.85 -1.14 -12.72
C THR A 49 9.90 -0.06 -12.94
N GLU A 50 10.23 0.73 -11.92
CA GLU A 50 11.10 1.90 -12.07
C GLU A 50 12.51 1.73 -11.50
N VAL A 51 12.72 0.79 -10.56
CA VAL A 51 14.03 0.59 -9.89
C VAL A 51 14.72 -0.69 -10.36
N ILE A 52 13.97 -1.76 -10.60
CA ILE A 52 14.56 -3.04 -11.04
C ILE A 52 14.82 -3.00 -12.55
N PRO A 53 16.07 -3.26 -13.01
CA PRO A 53 16.39 -3.27 -14.44
C PRO A 53 15.55 -4.31 -15.21
N SER A 54 15.03 -3.92 -16.38
CA SER A 54 14.18 -4.77 -17.22
C SER A 54 14.79 -6.13 -17.62
N ALA A 55 16.12 -6.27 -17.52
CA ALA A 55 16.82 -7.54 -17.73
C ALA A 55 16.50 -8.59 -16.65
N LYS A 56 16.35 -8.20 -15.38
CA LYS A 56 15.95 -9.09 -14.27
C LYS A 56 14.45 -9.37 -14.24
N LEU A 57 13.64 -8.52 -14.90
CA LEU A 57 12.20 -8.71 -15.00
C LEU A 57 11.81 -9.97 -15.80
N ARG A 58 12.69 -10.43 -16.69
CA ARG A 58 12.49 -11.62 -17.54
C ARG A 58 12.82 -12.94 -16.83
N GLU A 59 13.66 -12.90 -15.77
CA GLU A 59 14.08 -14.11 -15.04
C GLU A 59 13.02 -14.61 -14.05
N GLY A 60 12.06 -13.77 -13.64
CA GLY A 60 10.95 -14.15 -12.74
C GLY A 60 9.69 -14.64 -13.46
N GLY A 61 9.69 -14.71 -14.79
CA GLY A 61 8.56 -15.20 -15.58
C GLY A 61 8.69 -16.68 -15.88
N THR A 62 8.40 -17.54 -14.91
CA THR A 62 8.32 -18.98 -15.13
C THR A 62 7.29 -19.25 -16.23
N ARG A 63 7.78 -19.68 -17.40
CA ARG A 63 6.98 -20.48 -18.35
C ARG A 63 6.67 -21.77 -17.61
N ASN A 64 5.38 -22.06 -17.39
CA ASN A 64 4.78 -23.17 -16.64
C ASN A 64 4.19 -22.67 -15.31
N GLY A 65 2.86 -22.72 -15.21
CA GLY A 65 2.01 -22.06 -14.19
C GLY A 65 2.11 -22.61 -12.77
N GLU A 66 3.32 -22.76 -12.25
CA GLU A 66 3.62 -23.15 -10.86
C GLU A 66 4.60 -22.12 -10.23
N GLY A 67 4.41 -20.83 -10.53
CA GLY A 67 5.09 -19.73 -9.84
C GLY A 67 4.12 -18.99 -8.95
N GLU A 68 4.49 -18.72 -7.70
CA GLU A 68 3.67 -17.88 -6.81
C GLU A 68 3.45 -16.50 -7.44
N ASP A 69 2.20 -16.05 -7.47
CA ASP A 69 1.89 -14.69 -7.93
C ASP A 69 2.37 -13.68 -6.88
N TRP A 70 3.54 -13.11 -7.12
CA TRP A 70 4.15 -12.10 -6.25
C TRP A 70 3.32 -10.82 -6.14
N ARG A 71 2.31 -10.63 -7.01
CA ARG A 71 1.38 -9.49 -6.93
C ARG A 71 0.37 -9.65 -5.81
N GLU A 72 0.17 -10.86 -5.31
CA GLU A 72 -0.77 -11.11 -4.23
C GLU A 72 -0.15 -10.71 -2.88
N LEU A 73 -0.91 -9.93 -2.11
CA LEU A 73 -0.56 -9.58 -0.75
C LEU A 73 -0.64 -10.84 0.13
N LYS A 74 0.51 -11.39 0.51
CA LYS A 74 0.58 -12.62 1.32
C LYS A 74 0.22 -12.40 2.78
N GLU A 75 0.74 -11.33 3.36
CA GLU A 75 0.58 -11.02 4.78
C GLU A 75 0.59 -9.51 4.99
N LEU A 76 -0.25 -9.04 5.91
CA LEU A 76 -0.34 -7.63 6.30
C LEU A 76 -0.50 -7.55 7.82
N GLU A 77 0.59 -7.19 8.50
CA GLU A 77 0.57 -6.89 9.93
C GLU A 77 0.41 -5.38 10.14
N ILE A 78 -0.55 -4.99 10.98
CA ILE A 78 -0.80 -3.58 11.31
C ILE A 78 -0.89 -3.40 12.82
N GLN A 79 -0.07 -2.49 13.32
CA GLN A 79 -0.11 -2.06 14.71
C GLN A 79 -0.85 -0.71 14.82
N TYR A 80 -2.08 -0.76 15.32
CA TYR A 80 -2.89 0.43 15.58
C TYR A 80 -2.39 1.14 16.84
N ARG A 81 -1.61 2.21 16.65
CA ARG A 81 -1.01 2.97 17.77
C ARG A 81 -1.96 3.95 18.44
N LYS A 82 -2.86 4.56 17.68
CA LYS A 82 -3.82 5.57 18.17
C LYS A 82 -5.08 5.60 17.30
N PRO A 83 -6.23 6.06 17.82
CA PRO A 83 -7.42 6.30 17.01
C PRO A 83 -7.12 7.28 15.86
N THR A 84 -7.69 6.98 14.69
CA THR A 84 -7.64 7.87 13.52
C THR A 84 -9.01 8.52 13.40
N TYR A 85 -9.08 9.84 13.56
CA TYR A 85 -10.34 10.57 13.56
C TYR A 85 -10.74 11.01 12.14
N ALA A 86 -12.02 10.90 11.82
CA ALA A 86 -12.54 11.35 10.54
C ALA A 86 -12.57 12.88 10.40
N GLY A 87 -12.70 13.35 9.17
CA GLY A 87 -12.82 14.78 8.83
C GLY A 87 -11.49 15.49 8.62
N GLN A 88 -10.38 14.76 8.43
CA GLN A 88 -9.06 15.35 8.22
C GLN A 88 -8.22 14.58 7.20
N PHE A 89 -7.14 15.23 6.77
CA PHE A 89 -6.15 14.62 5.89
C PHE A 89 -5.11 13.85 6.69
N TYR A 90 -4.73 12.69 6.17
CA TYR A 90 -3.67 11.85 6.67
C TYR A 90 -2.62 11.62 5.60
N VAL A 91 -1.38 11.44 6.05
CA VAL A 91 -0.26 11.08 5.19
C VAL A 91 0.07 9.62 5.44
N VAL A 92 -0.02 8.82 4.40
CA VAL A 92 0.46 7.44 4.35
C VAL A 92 1.82 7.45 3.64
N ARG A 93 2.81 6.80 4.25
CA ARG A 93 4.16 6.65 3.71
C ARG A 93 4.45 5.15 3.64
N ALA A 94 4.90 4.67 2.49
CA ALA A 94 5.16 3.26 2.20
C ALA A 94 6.45 3.11 1.40
#